data_AF-A0AAE0BSJ0-F1
#
_entry.id   AF-A0AAE0BSJ0-F1
#
_cell.length_a   1.000
_cell.length_b   1.000
_cell.length_c   1.000
_cell.angle_alpha   90.00
_cell.angle_beta   90.00
_cell.angle_gamma   90.00
#
_symmetry.space_group_name_H-M   'P 1'
#
loop_
_entity.id
_entity.type
_entity.pdbx_description
1 polymer ?
#
loop_
_entity_poly.entity_id
_entity_poly.type
_entity_poly.pdbx_seq_one_letter_code
_entity_poly.pdbx_strand_id
1 'polypeptide(L)'
;MSYSAPYTVPYPYGFQYAQHSYPGNHGERREREVCGLLAQFPTARQTSYDRSQFEVLLTLSPGRQVPIQIFLPPPFPLEPPQLTVPQGVLSHRWVEPNGRIMNERLRAWNPEAGLALVVREAVEGLQGLPTLPVAVPPAPEPQIGPAPASHPYNAPSPPSYHLLRPQAAGVNLPSPSACSTSPPGDLLGPPAAQPPPSSSAALAAPPTPSSAGVAQPPPAPGSAGIAQPPRKATATDVSQLDHLSNEDLARILTDDQAFLDLVSHIQLTTLARTNSLEATEELRAQNVQLANKNLDLVQQFKQTGNVINVIRATDYNQVKKDYDNKVQRQQKVLEHLDPRILLRQLTDSAKKLDEQSEDILEQFENGQLEIEQYVEQYLAIRHKYHTQEYMRADIEPKIAIDNS
;
A
#
# COMPACT_ATOMS: atom_id res chain seq x y z
N MET A 1 37.65 -40.56 -15.06
CA MET A 1 37.07 -40.38 -16.42
C MET A 1 35.80 -41.23 -16.39
N SER A 2 34.59 -40.68 -16.39
CA SER A 2 34.03 -39.77 -17.38
C SER A 2 32.88 -38.96 -16.77
N TYR A 3 32.82 -37.68 -17.13
CA TYR A 3 31.74 -36.75 -16.80
C TYR A 3 30.47 -37.08 -17.58
N SER A 4 29.31 -36.89 -16.96
CA SER A 4 28.09 -36.51 -17.68
C SER A 4 27.29 -35.54 -16.82
N ALA A 5 27.01 -34.36 -17.39
CA ALA A 5 26.43 -33.19 -16.74
C ALA A 5 24.91 -33.33 -16.51
N PRO A 6 24.33 -32.65 -15.52
CA PRO A 6 22.88 -32.59 -15.34
C PRO A 6 22.26 -31.53 -16.27
N TYR A 7 21.14 -31.91 -16.89
CA TYR A 7 20.26 -31.03 -17.66
C TYR A 7 19.67 -29.92 -16.78
N THR A 8 19.90 -28.67 -17.18
CA THR A 8 19.16 -27.49 -16.73
C THR A 8 17.80 -27.43 -17.41
N VAL A 9 16.74 -27.27 -16.62
CA VAL A 9 15.40 -26.87 -17.10
C VAL A 9 15.07 -25.52 -16.44
N PRO A 10 14.58 -24.52 -17.19
CA PRO A 10 14.42 -23.16 -16.69
C PRO A 10 13.09 -23.00 -15.92
N TYR A 11 13.14 -22.42 -14.72
CA TYR A 11 11.96 -22.09 -13.94
C TYR A 11 11.24 -20.85 -14.52
N PRO A 12 9.93 -20.93 -14.80
CA PRO A 12 9.11 -19.76 -15.05
C PRO A 12 8.66 -19.14 -13.71
N TYR A 13 8.67 -17.81 -13.68
CA TYR A 13 8.10 -16.92 -12.67
C TYR A 13 7.05 -17.54 -11.73
N GLY A 14 7.44 -17.75 -10.47
CA GLY A 14 6.55 -18.09 -9.37
C GLY A 14 6.80 -17.14 -8.21
N PHE A 15 5.83 -16.27 -7.92
CA PHE A 15 5.81 -15.41 -6.75
C PHE A 15 5.84 -16.23 -5.45
N GLN A 16 6.99 -16.25 -4.78
CA GLN A 16 7.11 -16.66 -3.37
C GLN A 16 7.39 -15.42 -2.53
N TYR A 17 6.33 -14.77 -2.04
CA TYR A 17 6.44 -13.85 -0.90
C TYR A 17 6.37 -14.65 0.40
N ALA A 18 7.36 -15.52 0.60
CA ALA A 18 7.68 -15.98 1.93
C ALA A 18 8.32 -14.78 2.66
N GLN A 19 7.77 -14.40 3.81
CA GLN A 19 8.46 -13.58 4.80
C GLN A 19 9.72 -14.33 5.24
N HIS A 20 10.76 -14.25 4.42
CA HIS A 20 12.11 -14.53 4.84
C HIS A 20 12.46 -13.39 5.79
N SER A 21 12.27 -13.64 7.09
CA SER A 21 12.96 -12.89 8.12
C SER A 21 14.44 -13.17 7.90
N TYR A 22 15.09 -12.31 7.12
CA TYR A 22 16.52 -12.39 6.86
C TYR A 22 17.23 -12.08 8.19
N PRO A 23 18.05 -13.00 8.72
CA PRO A 23 18.80 -12.72 9.94
C PRO A 23 19.85 -11.66 9.60
N GLY A 24 19.66 -10.44 10.09
CA GLY A 24 20.65 -9.36 9.99
C GLY A 24 20.06 -7.98 9.77
N ASN A 25 20.94 -6.98 9.88
CA ASN A 25 20.81 -5.51 9.80
C ASN A 25 19.83 -4.92 8.74
N HIS A 26 19.30 -5.74 7.83
CA HIS A 26 18.37 -5.33 6.77
C HIS A 26 16.98 -4.94 7.29
N GLY A 27 16.46 -5.62 8.31
CA GLY A 27 15.20 -5.27 8.95
C GLY A 27 15.25 -3.90 9.61
N GLU A 28 16.25 -3.68 10.44
CA GLU A 28 16.51 -2.39 11.11
C GLU A 28 16.74 -1.26 10.12
N ARG A 29 17.48 -1.53 9.03
CA ARG A 29 17.72 -0.55 7.99
C ARG A 29 16.46 -0.20 7.22
N ARG A 30 15.64 -1.19 6.84
CA ARG A 30 14.32 -0.96 6.21
C ARG A 30 13.43 -0.10 7.11
N GLU A 31 13.38 -0.40 8.41
CA GLU A 31 12.59 0.38 9.37
C GLU A 31 13.07 1.82 9.47
N ARG A 32 14.39 2.04 9.51
CA ARG A 32 14.98 3.38 9.52
C ARG A 32 14.57 4.20 8.29
N GLU A 33 14.61 3.59 7.10
CA GLU A 33 14.21 4.24 5.85
C GLU A 33 12.71 4.60 5.83
N VAL A 34 11.86 3.70 6.35
CA VAL A 34 10.41 3.94 6.47
C VAL A 34 10.13 5.06 7.48
N CYS A 35 10.78 5.06 8.63
CA CYS A 35 10.67 6.14 9.61
C CYS A 35 11.09 7.49 9.01
N GLY A 36 12.18 7.53 8.23
CA GLY A 36 12.62 8.71 7.51
C GLY A 36 11.58 9.22 6.49
N LEU A 37 10.95 8.31 5.75
CA LEU A 37 9.87 8.65 4.81
C LEU A 37 8.69 9.30 5.54
N LEU A 38 8.18 8.66 6.60
CA LEU A 38 7.02 9.15 7.36
C LEU A 38 7.30 10.49 8.06
N ALA A 39 8.52 10.69 8.55
CA ALA A 39 8.93 11.95 9.16
C ALA A 39 9.01 13.10 8.15
N GLN A 40 9.41 12.81 6.91
CA GLN A 40 9.67 13.83 5.90
C GLN A 40 8.42 14.18 5.07
N PHE A 41 7.45 13.29 4.98
CA PHE A 41 6.22 13.49 4.21
C PHE A 41 5.00 13.32 5.12
N PRO A 42 4.39 14.43 5.58
CA PRO A 42 3.20 14.36 6.44
C PRO A 42 1.98 13.72 5.78
N THR A 43 1.94 13.69 4.45
CA THR A 43 0.90 13.02 3.67
C THR A 43 1.17 11.53 3.46
N ALA A 44 2.33 11.03 3.91
CA ALA A 44 2.68 9.62 3.78
C ALA A 44 1.81 8.75 4.70
N ARG A 45 1.19 7.72 4.12
CA ARG A 45 0.45 6.72 4.88
C ARG A 45 0.79 5.32 4.43
N GLN A 46 0.80 4.40 5.37
CA GLN A 46 0.91 2.98 5.10
C GLN A 46 -0.42 2.45 4.55
N THR A 47 -0.37 1.71 3.45
CA THR A 47 -1.57 1.14 2.80
C THR A 47 -1.67 -0.38 2.97
N SER A 48 -0.58 -1.06 3.31
CA SER A 48 -0.56 -2.51 3.55
C SER A 48 -0.14 -2.86 4.98
N TYR A 49 -0.65 -3.95 5.56
CA TYR A 49 -0.34 -4.36 6.95
C TYR A 49 1.13 -4.74 7.16
N ASP A 50 1.76 -5.32 6.14
CA ASP A 50 3.14 -5.81 6.13
C ASP A 50 4.21 -4.71 5.95
N ARG A 51 3.82 -3.42 5.96
CA ARG A 51 4.72 -2.28 5.76
C ARG A 51 5.50 -2.33 4.43
N SER A 52 4.96 -2.98 3.41
CA SER A 52 5.56 -3.02 2.08
C SER A 52 5.02 -1.94 1.15
N GLN A 53 3.86 -1.34 1.44
CA GLN A 53 3.22 -0.33 0.60
C GLN A 53 2.90 0.94 1.38
N PHE A 54 3.24 2.06 0.76
CA PHE A 54 2.97 3.40 1.25
C PHE A 54 2.40 4.27 0.14
N GLU A 55 1.72 5.33 0.52
CA GLU A 55 1.17 6.32 -0.40
C GLU A 55 1.56 7.71 0.07
N VAL A 56 2.03 8.55 -0.85
CA VAL A 56 2.34 9.96 -0.61
C VAL A 56 1.55 10.82 -1.61
N LEU A 57 0.94 11.91 -1.13
CA LEU A 57 0.17 12.79 -1.99
C LEU A 57 1.07 13.83 -2.67
N LEU A 58 1.08 13.82 -4.00
CA LEU A 58 1.70 14.82 -4.87
C LEU A 58 0.71 15.95 -5.17
N THR A 59 1.03 17.17 -4.77
CA THR A 59 0.23 18.36 -5.13
C THR A 59 0.74 18.97 -6.43
N LEU A 60 -0.06 18.93 -7.50
CA LEU A 60 0.18 19.56 -8.79
C LEU A 60 -0.54 20.92 -8.86
N SER A 61 0.00 21.91 -9.55
CA SER A 61 -0.71 23.17 -9.81
C SER A 61 -1.90 22.96 -10.77
N PRO A 62 -3.11 23.49 -10.52
CA PRO A 62 -3.49 24.49 -9.51
C PRO A 62 -4.15 23.88 -8.24
N GLY A 63 -3.56 22.84 -7.64
CA GLY A 63 -4.02 22.21 -6.40
C GLY A 63 -4.53 20.76 -6.56
N ARG A 64 -4.36 20.14 -7.72
CA ARG A 64 -4.76 18.73 -7.96
C ARG A 64 -3.82 17.81 -7.19
N GLN A 65 -4.35 16.95 -6.33
CA GLN A 65 -3.57 15.93 -5.62
C GLN A 65 -3.61 14.60 -6.37
N VAL A 66 -2.44 13.97 -6.53
CA VAL A 66 -2.27 12.65 -7.15
C VAL A 66 -1.52 11.75 -6.18
N PRO A 67 -2.02 10.53 -5.89
CA PRO A 67 -1.29 9.61 -5.02
C PRO A 67 -0.10 9.01 -5.78
N ILE A 68 1.07 9.07 -5.16
CA ILE A 68 2.24 8.26 -5.52
C ILE A 68 2.23 7.04 -4.61
N GLN A 69 2.08 5.86 -5.21
CA GLN A 69 2.20 4.58 -4.51
C GLN A 69 3.67 4.17 -4.49
N ILE A 70 4.12 3.71 -3.33
CA ILE A 70 5.47 3.29 -3.03
C ILE A 70 5.41 1.83 -2.63
N PHE A 71 6.10 0.97 -3.36
CA PHE A 71 6.26 -0.45 -3.02
C PHE A 71 7.71 -0.75 -2.66
N LEU A 72 7.89 -1.39 -1.50
CA LEU A 72 9.18 -1.83 -0.97
C LEU A 72 9.32 -3.34 -1.17
N PRO A 73 10.17 -3.79 -2.12
CA PRO A 73 10.34 -5.21 -2.39
C PRO A 73 10.99 -5.92 -1.18
N PRO A 74 10.79 -7.24 -0.99
CA PRO A 74 11.34 -7.99 0.14
C PRO A 74 12.84 -7.78 0.42
N PRO A 75 13.74 -7.76 -0.59
CA PRO A 75 15.17 -7.50 -0.37
C PRO A 75 15.53 -6.01 -0.19
N PHE A 76 14.57 -5.08 -0.15
CA PHE A 76 14.85 -3.66 0.13
C PHE A 76 15.63 -3.49 1.45
N PRO A 77 16.69 -2.65 1.50
CA PRO A 77 17.09 -1.65 0.50
C PRO A 77 18.08 -2.13 -0.58
N LEU A 78 18.39 -3.42 -0.68
CA LEU A 78 19.30 -3.92 -1.72
C LEU A 78 18.68 -3.75 -3.12
N GLU A 79 17.38 -4.02 -3.23
CA GLU A 79 16.61 -3.67 -4.43
C GLU A 79 15.92 -2.31 -4.29
N PRO A 80 15.78 -1.55 -5.39
CA PRO A 80 15.14 -0.25 -5.37
C PRO A 80 13.66 -0.34 -5.02
N PRO A 81 13.11 0.70 -4.36
CA PRO A 81 11.67 0.84 -4.22
C PRO A 81 11.03 1.08 -5.60
N GLN A 82 9.76 0.71 -5.75
CA GLN A 82 8.99 1.01 -6.94
C GLN A 82 8.02 2.15 -6.65
N LEU A 83 8.05 3.19 -7.49
CA LEU A 83 7.15 4.32 -7.41
C LEU A 83 6.17 4.28 -8.59
N THR A 84 4.88 4.40 -8.32
CA THR A 84 3.84 4.42 -9.34
C THR A 84 2.81 5.51 -9.09
N VAL A 85 2.17 5.98 -10.15
CA VAL A 85 1.02 6.88 -10.14
C VAL A 85 -0.11 6.24 -10.94
N PRO A 86 -1.39 6.60 -10.66
CA PRO A 86 -2.50 6.10 -11.46
C PRO A 86 -2.31 6.39 -12.96
N GLN A 87 -2.57 5.40 -13.80
CA GLN A 87 -2.34 5.49 -15.24
C GLN A 87 -3.19 6.60 -15.88
N GLY A 88 -2.61 7.30 -16.85
CA GLY A 88 -3.30 8.39 -17.57
C GLY A 88 -3.52 9.67 -16.77
N VAL A 89 -3.08 9.73 -15.50
CA VAL A 89 -3.26 10.90 -14.63
C VAL A 89 -2.15 11.95 -14.83
N LEU A 90 -0.95 11.51 -15.17
CA LEU A 90 0.25 12.33 -15.31
C LEU A 90 1.01 11.96 -16.60
N SER A 91 1.36 12.96 -17.41
CA SER A 91 2.28 12.83 -18.54
C SER A 91 3.57 13.57 -18.19
N HIS A 92 4.65 12.83 -17.97
CA HIS A 92 5.93 13.38 -17.55
C HIS A 92 7.09 12.51 -18.05
N ARG A 93 8.26 13.10 -18.32
CA ARG A 93 9.46 12.38 -18.82
C ARG A 93 9.96 11.27 -17.88
N TRP A 94 9.62 11.35 -16.61
CA TRP A 94 9.94 10.33 -15.61
C TRP A 94 8.82 9.34 -15.40
N VAL A 95 7.65 9.50 -16.02
CA VAL A 95 6.50 8.60 -15.87
C VAL A 95 6.35 7.78 -17.14
N GLU A 96 6.51 6.48 -17.03
CA GLU A 96 6.27 5.53 -18.11
C GLU A 96 4.75 5.38 -18.40
N PRO A 97 4.35 4.91 -19.59
CA PRO A 97 2.93 4.71 -19.92
C PRO A 97 2.16 3.79 -18.96
N ASN A 98 2.87 2.88 -18.28
CA ASN A 98 2.33 1.98 -17.26
C ASN A 98 2.10 2.66 -15.89
N GLY A 99 2.44 3.95 -15.75
CA GLY A 99 2.35 4.73 -14.51
C GLY A 99 3.58 4.64 -13.60
N ARG A 100 4.65 3.93 -13.99
CA ARG A 100 5.86 3.79 -13.19
C ARG A 100 6.72 5.04 -13.27
N ILE A 101 7.19 5.52 -12.13
CA ILE A 101 8.12 6.65 -12.04
C ILE A 101 9.56 6.12 -12.10
N MET A 102 10.36 6.67 -13.00
CA MET A 102 11.77 6.36 -13.22
C MET A 102 12.59 7.67 -13.33
N ASN A 103 13.10 8.15 -12.19
CA ASN A 103 14.09 9.24 -12.14
C ASN A 103 15.53 8.68 -12.13
N GLU A 104 16.53 9.57 -12.18
CA GLU A 104 17.94 9.16 -12.23
C GLU A 104 18.37 8.36 -10.99
N ARG A 105 17.86 8.71 -9.81
CA ARG A 105 18.15 7.96 -8.57
C ARG A 105 17.50 6.58 -8.49
N LEU A 106 16.35 6.37 -9.11
CA LEU A 106 15.78 5.02 -9.23
C LEU A 106 16.52 4.19 -10.28
N ARG A 107 17.05 4.82 -11.34
CA ARG A 107 17.86 4.15 -12.36
C ARG A 107 19.25 3.75 -11.84
N ALA A 108 19.84 4.60 -10.98
CA ALA A 108 21.12 4.37 -10.33
C ALA A 108 20.95 4.24 -8.81
N TRP A 109 20.12 3.27 -8.40
CA TRP A 109 19.77 3.08 -6.99
C TRP A 109 21.00 2.84 -6.11
N ASN A 110 21.08 3.61 -5.03
CA ASN A 110 22.07 3.43 -3.99
C ASN A 110 21.35 3.25 -2.63
N PRO A 111 21.52 2.10 -1.96
CA PRO A 111 20.93 1.85 -0.64
C PRO A 111 21.29 2.90 0.42
N GLU A 112 22.45 3.57 0.29
CA GLU A 112 22.93 4.62 1.20
C GLU A 112 22.27 5.99 0.96
N ALA A 113 21.63 6.19 -0.21
CA ALA A 113 21.00 7.47 -0.55
C ALA A 113 19.62 7.67 0.11
N GLY A 114 19.03 6.60 0.63
CA GLY A 114 17.80 6.63 1.41
C GLY A 114 16.50 6.86 0.61
N LEU A 115 15.41 6.22 1.07
CA LEU A 115 14.08 6.22 0.45
C LEU A 115 13.47 7.62 0.41
N ALA A 116 13.60 8.37 1.50
CA ALA A 116 12.96 9.68 1.65
C ALA A 116 13.52 10.73 0.68
N LEU A 117 14.79 10.61 0.27
CA LEU A 117 15.38 11.51 -0.74
C LEU A 117 14.89 11.17 -2.15
N VAL A 118 14.77 9.89 -2.49
CA VAL A 118 14.27 9.47 -3.81
C VAL A 118 12.81 9.88 -4.00
N VAL A 119 11.99 9.72 -2.97
CA VAL A 119 10.58 10.18 -3.02
C VAL A 119 10.50 11.71 -3.11
N ARG A 120 11.40 12.44 -2.43
CA ARG A 120 11.44 13.91 -2.51
C ARG A 120 11.74 14.38 -3.91
N GLU A 121 12.78 13.83 -4.50
CA GLU A 121 13.19 14.18 -5.86
C GLU A 121 12.09 13.85 -6.88
N ALA A 122 11.41 12.71 -6.71
CA ALA A 122 10.25 12.37 -7.53
C ALA A 122 9.12 13.39 -7.35
N VAL A 123 8.77 13.77 -6.12
CA VAL A 123 7.70 14.75 -5.84
C VAL A 123 8.05 16.13 -6.42
N GLU A 124 9.24 16.65 -6.13
CA GLU A 124 9.69 17.97 -6.57
C GLU A 124 9.82 18.04 -8.09
N GLY A 125 10.42 17.03 -8.72
CA GLY A 125 10.59 17.02 -10.18
C GLY A 125 9.31 16.74 -10.95
N LEU A 126 8.28 16.15 -10.32
CA LEU A 126 6.93 16.07 -10.88
C LEU A 126 6.11 17.36 -10.66
N GLN A 127 6.48 18.19 -9.68
CA GLN A 127 5.86 19.50 -9.42
C GLN A 127 6.43 20.61 -10.33
N GLY A 128 7.70 20.51 -10.70
CA GLY A 128 8.40 21.53 -11.48
C GLY A 128 8.37 21.28 -12.98
N LEU A 129 7.27 21.63 -13.66
CA LEU A 129 7.19 22.17 -15.04
C LEU A 129 5.71 22.36 -15.42
N PRO A 130 5.34 23.44 -16.14
CA PRO A 130 3.97 23.67 -16.57
C PRO A 130 3.56 22.60 -17.59
N THR A 131 2.37 22.03 -17.40
CA THR A 131 1.69 21.30 -18.47
C THR A 131 1.43 22.30 -19.60
N LEU A 132 2.23 22.25 -20.66
CA LEU A 132 1.83 22.91 -21.91
C LEU A 132 0.52 22.24 -22.36
N PRO A 133 -0.57 22.99 -22.56
CA PRO A 133 -1.75 22.43 -23.18
C PRO A 133 -1.34 21.88 -24.55
N VAL A 134 -1.76 20.65 -24.84
CA VAL A 134 -1.63 20.05 -26.17
C VAL A 134 -2.30 21.00 -27.16
N ALA A 135 -1.49 21.78 -27.87
CA ALA A 135 -1.95 22.58 -28.98
C ALA A 135 -2.40 21.59 -30.06
N VAL A 136 -3.71 21.54 -30.24
CA VAL A 136 -4.37 20.95 -31.41
C VAL A 136 -3.67 21.51 -32.66
N PRO A 137 -3.08 20.67 -33.53
CA PRO A 137 -2.67 21.15 -34.84
C PRO A 137 -3.94 21.48 -35.64
N PRO A 138 -4.13 22.72 -36.13
CA PRO A 138 -5.23 23.00 -37.05
C PRO A 138 -4.98 22.29 -38.38
N ALA A 139 -5.96 21.51 -38.82
CA ALA A 139 -6.06 20.96 -40.16
C ALA A 139 -6.32 22.10 -41.19
N PRO A 140 -6.05 21.86 -42.50
CA PRO A 140 -5.51 22.85 -43.43
C PRO A 140 -6.57 23.61 -44.24
N GLU A 141 -6.22 24.83 -44.66
CA GLU A 141 -6.93 25.59 -45.68
C GLU A 141 -5.92 26.22 -46.68
N PRO A 142 -6.33 26.59 -47.90
CA PRO A 142 -5.83 26.00 -49.14
C PRO A 142 -4.66 26.75 -49.80
N GLN A 143 -3.94 26.01 -50.64
CA GLN A 143 -2.79 26.46 -51.41
C GLN A 143 -3.11 27.51 -52.47
N ILE A 144 -2.25 28.52 -52.57
CA ILE A 144 -1.96 29.25 -53.81
C ILE A 144 -0.42 29.30 -53.91
N GLY A 145 0.13 28.68 -54.96
CA GLY A 145 1.56 28.74 -55.31
C GLY A 145 1.98 30.14 -55.81
N PRO A 146 3.23 30.35 -56.29
CA PRO A 146 4.11 29.36 -56.94
C PRO A 146 5.55 29.31 -56.40
N ALA A 147 6.28 28.26 -56.77
CA ALA A 147 7.73 28.08 -56.62
C ALA A 147 8.47 28.47 -57.93
N PRO A 148 9.77 28.19 -58.14
CA PRO A 148 10.88 27.86 -57.23
C PRO A 148 12.20 28.60 -57.57
N ALA A 149 13.24 28.52 -56.71
CA ALA A 149 14.61 28.17 -57.15
C ALA A 149 15.66 28.11 -56.02
N SER A 150 16.45 27.03 -56.08
CA SER A 150 17.87 26.87 -55.73
C SER A 150 18.34 26.66 -54.27
N HIS A 151 19.02 25.51 -54.11
CA HIS A 151 19.79 24.95 -52.98
C HIS A 151 21.13 25.70 -52.72
N PRO A 152 22.08 25.13 -51.95
CA PRO A 152 22.15 24.78 -50.52
C PRO A 152 23.39 25.45 -49.85
N TYR A 153 23.64 25.30 -48.54
CA TYR A 153 25.00 25.08 -47.97
C TYR A 153 24.96 24.90 -46.43
N ASN A 154 25.41 23.71 -46.01
CA ASN A 154 26.36 23.36 -44.94
C ASN A 154 26.73 24.37 -43.81
N ALA A 155 26.51 23.94 -42.54
CA ALA A 155 27.29 24.07 -41.25
C ALA A 155 28.17 25.31 -40.94
N PRO A 156 28.67 25.57 -39.68
CA PRO A 156 28.55 24.89 -38.38
C PRO A 156 28.22 25.82 -37.17
N SER A 157 28.09 25.26 -35.96
CA SER A 157 28.11 25.94 -34.63
C SER A 157 29.45 26.69 -34.39
N PRO A 158 29.62 27.67 -33.45
CA PRO A 158 29.51 27.54 -31.96
C PRO A 158 29.21 28.90 -31.25
N PRO A 159 29.68 29.26 -30.02
CA PRO A 159 29.82 28.56 -28.73
C PRO A 159 29.10 29.28 -27.55
N SER A 160 29.13 28.59 -26.41
CA SER A 160 28.82 29.01 -25.03
C SER A 160 29.53 30.28 -24.53
N TYR A 161 28.86 31.01 -23.64
CA TYR A 161 29.50 31.90 -22.66
C TYR A 161 29.09 31.52 -21.24
N HIS A 162 30.10 31.15 -20.43
CA HIS A 162 30.08 31.20 -18.98
C HIS A 162 30.32 32.65 -18.53
N LEU A 163 29.57 33.15 -17.54
CA LEU A 163 30.05 34.19 -16.62
C LEU A 163 29.52 33.96 -15.20
N LEU A 164 30.45 34.08 -14.26
CA LEU A 164 30.31 34.00 -12.80
C LEU A 164 29.93 35.37 -12.20
N ARG A 165 29.48 35.29 -10.92
CA ARG A 165 29.72 36.22 -9.76
C ARG A 165 28.62 37.27 -9.42
N PRO A 166 28.57 37.87 -8.20
CA PRO A 166 28.46 37.34 -6.80
C PRO A 166 27.35 38.00 -5.90
N GLN A 167 27.15 37.37 -4.72
CA GLN A 167 26.80 37.86 -3.34
C GLN A 167 25.86 39.06 -3.07
N ALA A 168 24.89 38.84 -2.16
CA ALA A 168 24.74 39.44 -0.80
C ALA A 168 23.49 38.84 -0.10
N ALA A 169 23.62 38.18 1.06
CA ALA A 169 23.41 38.67 2.44
C ALA A 169 21.93 38.90 2.85
N GLY A 170 21.44 38.21 3.90
CA GLY A 170 20.14 38.50 4.53
C GLY A 170 19.49 37.42 5.40
N VAL A 171 20.06 37.19 6.60
CA VAL A 171 19.46 36.83 7.91
C VAL A 171 17.95 36.43 7.98
N ASN A 172 17.64 35.21 8.46
CA ASN A 172 16.96 34.96 9.76
C ASN A 172 16.64 33.45 9.99
N LEU A 173 17.12 32.91 11.11
CA LEU A 173 16.65 31.68 11.75
C LEU A 173 15.52 32.01 12.75
N PRO A 174 14.69 31.02 13.10
CA PRO A 174 14.70 30.60 14.51
C PRO A 174 14.78 29.07 14.70
N SER A 175 15.45 28.69 15.78
CA SER A 175 15.62 27.33 16.33
C SER A 175 14.35 26.75 16.98
N PRO A 176 14.32 25.43 17.26
CA PRO A 176 13.14 24.71 17.74
C PRO A 176 13.01 24.70 19.27
N SER A 177 11.76 24.71 19.75
CA SER A 177 11.42 24.47 21.16
C SER A 177 11.31 22.97 21.45
N ALA A 178 11.92 22.56 22.56
CA ALA A 178 11.76 21.26 23.20
C ALA A 178 10.72 21.32 24.34
N CYS A 179 10.02 20.21 24.58
CA CYS A 179 9.37 19.79 25.86
C CYS A 179 8.87 18.35 25.61
N SER A 180 9.44 17.26 26.13
CA SER A 180 9.56 16.79 27.52
C SER A 180 8.24 16.47 28.24
N THR A 181 8.19 15.21 28.69
CA THR A 181 7.53 14.64 29.90
C THR A 181 6.08 14.12 29.84
N SER A 182 5.96 12.83 30.19
CA SER A 182 4.83 11.86 30.31
C SER A 182 3.92 12.08 31.55
N PRO A 183 3.16 11.07 32.09
CA PRO A 183 2.00 10.24 31.67
C PRO A 183 0.75 10.49 32.61
N PRO A 184 -0.34 9.67 32.78
CA PRO A 184 -0.44 8.25 33.28
C PRO A 184 -1.45 7.36 32.46
N GLY A 185 -1.48 6.02 32.50
CA GLY A 185 -2.02 5.09 33.55
C GLY A 185 -3.56 5.14 33.62
N ASP A 186 -4.39 4.07 33.64
CA ASP A 186 -4.23 2.63 33.76
C ASP A 186 -5.63 1.92 33.66
N LEU A 187 -5.66 0.63 33.30
CA LEU A 187 -6.64 -0.44 33.67
C LEU A 187 -8.07 -0.61 33.05
N LEU A 188 -8.21 -1.78 32.39
CA LEU A 188 -9.21 -2.87 32.55
C LEU A 188 -10.70 -2.74 32.13
N GLY A 189 -11.06 -3.49 31.06
CA GLY A 189 -12.10 -4.55 31.10
C GLY A 189 -13.57 -4.22 30.71
N PRO A 190 -14.33 -5.15 30.07
CA PRO A 190 -15.52 -4.86 29.25
C PRO A 190 -16.87 -5.09 29.96
N PRO A 191 -18.03 -4.78 29.33
CA PRO A 191 -18.87 -5.88 28.83
C PRO A 191 -19.77 -5.58 27.60
N ALA A 192 -20.50 -6.63 27.21
CA ALA A 192 -21.32 -6.85 26.03
C ALA A 192 -22.66 -6.08 25.93
N ALA A 193 -23.11 -5.99 24.67
CA ALA A 193 -24.47 -5.90 24.11
C ALA A 193 -25.70 -5.80 25.04
N GLN A 194 -26.59 -4.84 24.76
CA GLN A 194 -28.06 -5.02 24.59
C GLN A 194 -28.76 -3.71 24.08
N PRO A 195 -30.03 -3.77 23.61
CA PRO A 195 -30.59 -3.02 22.47
C PRO A 195 -31.41 -1.76 22.86
N PRO A 196 -31.88 -0.93 21.90
CA PRO A 196 -32.83 0.15 22.21
C PRO A 196 -34.30 -0.36 22.26
N PRO A 197 -35.14 0.23 23.14
CA PRO A 197 -36.50 -0.22 23.38
C PRO A 197 -37.54 0.36 22.40
N SER A 198 -38.56 -0.46 22.15
CA SER A 198 -39.82 -0.13 21.50
C SER A 198 -40.71 0.74 22.39
N SER A 199 -41.55 1.57 21.78
CA SER A 199 -42.79 2.09 22.39
C SER A 199 -43.98 1.78 21.48
N SER A 200 -44.86 0.90 21.95
CA SER A 200 -46.27 0.74 21.57
C SER A 200 -47.06 1.98 22.04
N ALA A 201 -48.25 2.39 21.61
CA ALA A 201 -49.42 1.77 20.97
C ALA A 201 -50.19 2.94 20.26
N ALA A 202 -51.09 2.76 19.29
CA ALA A 202 -52.42 2.17 19.48
C ALA A 202 -53.17 2.02 18.14
N LEU A 203 -54.13 1.10 18.17
CA LEU A 203 -54.96 0.59 17.08
C LEU A 203 -56.08 1.57 16.64
N ALA A 204 -56.25 1.75 15.33
CA ALA A 204 -57.55 1.94 14.68
C ALA A 204 -57.44 1.63 13.17
N ALA A 205 -58.35 0.84 12.63
CA ALA A 205 -58.54 0.56 11.20
C ALA A 205 -60.00 0.90 10.82
N PRO A 206 -60.42 0.83 9.55
CA PRO A 206 -60.08 1.69 8.41
C PRO A 206 -61.33 2.45 7.88
N PRO A 207 -61.18 3.34 6.88
CA PRO A 207 -61.99 3.14 5.68
C PRO A 207 -61.19 3.29 4.36
N THR A 208 -61.83 2.77 3.31
CA THR A 208 -61.37 2.47 1.95
C THR A 208 -60.98 3.69 1.09
N PRO A 209 -60.25 3.47 -0.03
CA PRO A 209 -59.51 4.53 -0.71
C PRO A 209 -60.34 5.25 -1.76
N SER A 210 -60.20 6.57 -1.81
CA SER A 210 -60.52 7.37 -3.00
C SER A 210 -59.22 7.86 -3.62
N SER A 211 -59.12 7.65 -4.92
CA SER A 211 -58.00 7.88 -5.83
C SER A 211 -57.49 9.34 -5.82
N ALA A 212 -56.19 9.54 -5.58
CA ALA A 212 -55.34 10.51 -6.28
C ALA A 212 -53.88 10.45 -5.77
N GLY A 213 -52.92 10.33 -6.68
CA GLY A 213 -51.51 10.70 -6.45
C GLY A 213 -50.58 9.55 -6.08
N VAL A 214 -50.09 8.83 -7.10
CA VAL A 214 -48.92 7.95 -6.95
C VAL A 214 -47.70 8.83 -6.66
N ALA A 215 -47.19 8.75 -5.42
CA ALA A 215 -45.93 9.37 -5.01
C ALA A 215 -44.75 8.49 -5.45
N GLN A 216 -43.82 9.14 -6.15
CA GLN A 216 -42.57 8.58 -6.69
C GLN A 216 -41.56 8.29 -5.54
N PRO A 217 -40.78 7.19 -5.60
CA PRO A 217 -39.68 6.96 -4.67
C PRO A 217 -38.47 7.90 -4.92
N PRO A 218 -37.60 8.14 -3.92
CA PRO A 218 -36.55 9.16 -3.96
C PRO A 218 -35.41 8.83 -4.95
N PRO A 219 -34.72 9.85 -5.52
CA PRO A 219 -33.68 9.66 -6.51
C PRO A 219 -32.36 9.15 -5.89
N ALA A 220 -31.76 8.16 -6.53
CA ALA A 220 -30.43 7.65 -6.21
C ALA A 220 -29.31 8.64 -6.62
N PRO A 221 -28.16 8.65 -5.92
CA PRO A 221 -27.07 9.57 -6.22
C PRO A 221 -26.32 9.18 -7.51
N GLY A 222 -26.31 10.11 -8.47
CA GLY A 222 -25.19 10.32 -9.39
C GLY A 222 -24.89 9.22 -10.41
N SER A 223 -25.80 8.95 -11.35
CA SER A 223 -25.38 8.43 -12.66
C SER A 223 -24.63 9.53 -13.40
N ALA A 224 -23.30 9.52 -13.32
CA ALA A 224 -22.45 10.20 -14.28
C ALA A 224 -22.84 9.70 -15.67
N GLY A 225 -23.24 10.64 -16.52
CA GLY A 225 -23.82 10.34 -17.82
C GLY A 225 -22.98 9.35 -18.61
N ILE A 226 -23.57 8.19 -18.91
CA ILE A 226 -23.25 7.51 -20.16
C ILE A 226 -23.69 8.51 -21.22
N ALA A 227 -22.74 9.29 -21.73
CA ALA A 227 -22.95 10.14 -22.88
C ALA A 227 -23.46 9.21 -23.99
N GLN A 228 -24.77 9.24 -24.24
CA GLN A 228 -25.28 8.71 -25.48
C GLN A 228 -24.49 9.43 -26.58
N PRO A 229 -23.82 8.70 -27.49
CA PRO A 229 -23.20 9.36 -28.62
C PRO A 229 -24.28 10.22 -29.28
N PRO A 230 -23.97 11.47 -29.67
CA PRO A 230 -24.97 12.34 -30.27
C PRO A 230 -25.60 11.56 -31.42
N ARG A 231 -26.91 11.30 -31.34
CA ARG A 231 -27.68 10.81 -32.48
C ARG A 231 -27.60 11.94 -33.50
N LYS A 232 -26.59 11.89 -34.38
CA LYS A 232 -26.65 12.61 -35.64
C LYS A 232 -27.97 12.17 -36.25
N ALA A 233 -28.90 13.10 -36.46
CA ALA A 233 -30.00 12.85 -37.37
C ALA A 233 -29.32 12.42 -38.66
N THR A 234 -29.32 11.11 -38.95
CA THR A 234 -28.96 10.63 -40.26
C THR A 234 -29.98 11.29 -41.15
N ALA A 235 -29.58 12.30 -41.91
CA ALA A 235 -30.30 12.64 -43.13
C ALA A 235 -30.53 11.29 -43.80
N THR A 236 -31.78 10.83 -43.83
CA THR A 236 -32.13 9.59 -44.50
C THR A 236 -31.61 9.79 -45.91
N ASP A 237 -30.58 9.05 -46.29
CA ASP A 237 -29.92 9.18 -47.57
C ASP A 237 -30.89 8.65 -48.62
N VAL A 238 -31.83 9.53 -49.02
CA VAL A 238 -32.92 9.23 -49.94
C VAL A 238 -32.46 9.23 -51.39
N SER A 239 -31.15 9.30 -51.65
CA SER A 239 -30.57 9.20 -52.99
C SER A 239 -30.93 7.90 -53.74
N GLN A 240 -31.44 6.89 -53.02
CA GLN A 240 -31.98 5.67 -53.63
C GLN A 240 -33.35 5.91 -54.31
N LEU A 241 -34.08 6.99 -53.95
CA LEU A 241 -35.33 7.43 -54.58
C LEU A 241 -35.11 8.18 -55.90
N ASP A 242 -33.91 8.75 -56.11
CA ASP A 242 -33.59 9.58 -57.28
C ASP A 242 -33.55 8.80 -58.60
N HIS A 243 -33.51 7.47 -58.52
CA HIS A 243 -33.43 6.56 -59.67
C HIS A 243 -34.73 5.78 -59.94
N LEU A 244 -35.76 5.97 -59.11
CA LEU A 244 -37.06 5.30 -59.24
C LEU A 244 -38.00 6.10 -60.14
N SER A 245 -38.80 5.42 -60.97
CA SER A 245 -39.77 6.08 -61.84
C SER A 245 -40.98 6.60 -61.04
N ASN A 246 -41.71 7.58 -61.58
CA ASN A 246 -42.92 8.11 -60.92
C ASN A 246 -43.99 7.02 -60.68
N GLU A 247 -44.04 5.99 -61.53
CA GLU A 247 -44.95 4.85 -61.39
C GLU A 247 -44.52 3.93 -60.24
N ASP A 248 -43.22 3.70 -60.08
CA ASP A 248 -42.66 2.93 -58.97
C ASP A 248 -42.79 3.67 -57.63
N LEU A 249 -42.62 5.01 -57.63
CA LEU A 249 -42.85 5.84 -56.45
C LEU A 249 -44.32 5.84 -56.03
N ALA A 250 -45.24 5.94 -56.99
CA ALA A 250 -46.67 5.82 -56.71
C ALA A 250 -47.02 4.42 -56.16
N ARG A 251 -46.40 3.37 -56.70
CA ARG A 251 -46.56 2.00 -56.21
C ARG A 251 -46.04 1.85 -54.78
N ILE A 252 -44.85 2.35 -54.48
CA ILE A 252 -44.24 2.32 -53.13
C ILE A 252 -45.10 3.10 -52.12
N LEU A 253 -45.81 4.15 -52.54
CA LEU A 253 -46.71 4.92 -51.67
C LEU A 253 -48.09 4.29 -51.48
N THR A 254 -48.50 3.35 -52.35
CA THR A 254 -49.85 2.77 -52.35
C THR A 254 -49.85 1.30 -51.89
N ASP A 255 -48.72 0.60 -52.02
CA ASP A 255 -48.52 -0.79 -51.63
C ASP A 255 -47.57 -0.88 -50.43
N ASP A 256 -48.12 -1.29 -49.28
CA ASP A 256 -47.38 -1.43 -48.03
C ASP A 256 -46.20 -2.41 -48.14
N GLN A 257 -46.31 -3.46 -48.97
CA GLN A 257 -45.23 -4.42 -49.14
C GLN A 257 -44.08 -3.82 -49.95
N ALA A 258 -44.37 -3.07 -51.01
CA ALA A 258 -43.35 -2.36 -51.78
C ALA A 258 -42.63 -1.30 -50.92
N PHE A 259 -43.32 -0.67 -49.98
CA PHE A 259 -42.71 0.24 -49.00
C PHE A 259 -41.77 -0.49 -48.03
N LEU A 260 -42.21 -1.62 -47.45
CA LEU A 260 -41.39 -2.40 -46.52
C LEU A 260 -40.14 -2.98 -47.20
N ASP A 261 -40.27 -3.43 -48.44
CA ASP A 261 -39.15 -3.92 -49.24
C ASP A 261 -38.12 -2.81 -49.49
N LEU A 262 -38.56 -1.59 -49.85
CA LEU A 262 -37.67 -0.44 -50.00
C LEU A 262 -36.97 -0.09 -48.68
N VAL A 263 -37.71 -0.02 -47.57
CA VAL A 263 -37.13 0.30 -46.26
C VAL A 263 -36.11 -0.74 -45.83
N SER A 264 -36.41 -2.03 -46.02
CA SER A 264 -35.49 -3.12 -45.71
C SER A 264 -34.24 -3.08 -46.57
N HIS A 265 -34.37 -2.74 -47.86
CA HIS A 265 -33.25 -2.57 -48.77
C HIS A 265 -32.38 -1.37 -48.39
N ILE A 266 -32.98 -0.21 -48.08
CA ILE A 266 -32.25 0.97 -47.58
C ILE A 266 -31.50 0.61 -46.30
N GLN A 267 -32.15 -0.09 -45.36
CA GLN A 267 -31.52 -0.51 -44.10
C GLN A 267 -30.36 -1.48 -44.35
N LEU A 268 -30.54 -2.52 -45.15
CA LEU A 268 -29.50 -3.50 -45.47
C LEU A 268 -28.30 -2.82 -46.16
N THR A 269 -28.57 -1.93 -47.13
CA THR A 269 -27.53 -1.18 -47.84
C THR A 269 -26.81 -0.21 -46.90
N THR A 270 -27.53 0.44 -45.99
CA THR A 270 -26.94 1.33 -44.98
C THR A 270 -26.07 0.56 -44.01
N LEU A 271 -26.54 -0.59 -43.53
CA LEU A 271 -25.78 -1.47 -42.63
C LEU A 271 -24.50 -1.98 -43.30
N ALA A 272 -24.57 -2.34 -44.59
CA ALA A 272 -23.43 -2.75 -45.40
C ALA A 272 -22.44 -1.59 -45.65
N ARG A 273 -22.92 -0.39 -46.00
CA ARG A 273 -22.07 0.78 -46.26
C ARG A 273 -21.37 1.30 -45.00
N THR A 274 -21.98 1.12 -43.85
CA THR A 274 -21.47 1.64 -42.57
C THR A 274 -20.58 0.64 -41.82
N ASN A 275 -20.28 -0.54 -42.41
CA ASN A 275 -19.54 -1.65 -41.77
C ASN A 275 -20.08 -2.01 -40.37
N SER A 276 -21.34 -1.68 -40.09
CA SER A 276 -21.94 -1.82 -38.76
C SER A 276 -22.10 -3.29 -38.36
N LEU A 277 -22.35 -4.16 -39.33
CA LEU A 277 -22.46 -5.61 -39.13
C LEU A 277 -21.12 -6.20 -38.69
N GLU A 278 -20.03 -5.88 -39.41
CA GLU A 278 -18.66 -6.29 -39.05
C GLU A 278 -18.25 -5.77 -37.67
N ALA A 279 -18.56 -4.50 -37.36
CA ALA A 279 -18.30 -3.93 -36.04
C ALA A 279 -19.05 -4.67 -34.92
N THR A 280 -20.30 -5.11 -35.17
CA THR A 280 -21.05 -5.90 -34.17
C THR A 280 -20.47 -7.30 -33.98
N GLU A 281 -19.99 -7.93 -35.05
CA GLU A 281 -19.36 -9.24 -34.99
C GLU A 281 -18.02 -9.19 -34.27
N GLU A 282 -17.21 -8.16 -34.54
CA GLU A 282 -15.95 -7.91 -33.84
C GLU A 282 -16.20 -7.67 -32.35
N LEU A 283 -17.18 -6.85 -31.98
CA LEU A 283 -17.54 -6.63 -30.57
C LEU A 283 -18.03 -7.91 -29.89
N ARG A 284 -18.79 -8.76 -30.58
CA ARG A 284 -19.18 -10.07 -30.04
C ARG A 284 -17.97 -10.97 -29.85
N ALA A 285 -17.07 -11.04 -30.83
CA ALA A 285 -15.85 -11.83 -30.75
C ALA A 285 -14.95 -11.36 -29.58
N GLN A 286 -14.77 -10.05 -29.43
CA GLN A 286 -14.02 -9.45 -28.33
C GLN A 286 -14.66 -9.76 -26.97
N ASN A 287 -15.99 -9.66 -26.85
CA ASN A 287 -16.70 -10.00 -25.62
C ASN A 287 -16.57 -11.48 -25.26
N VAL A 288 -16.68 -12.39 -26.22
CA VAL A 288 -16.46 -13.83 -25.99
C VAL A 288 -15.02 -14.08 -25.56
N GLN A 289 -14.05 -13.43 -26.20
CA GLN A 289 -12.64 -13.55 -25.82
C GLN A 289 -12.40 -13.04 -24.39
N LEU A 290 -13.00 -11.91 -24.02
CA LEU A 290 -12.93 -11.37 -22.66
C LEU A 290 -13.58 -12.30 -21.64
N ALA A 291 -14.76 -12.86 -21.95
CA ALA A 291 -15.43 -13.81 -21.08
C ALA A 291 -14.57 -15.06 -20.84
N ASN A 292 -13.94 -15.59 -21.89
CA ASN A 292 -13.03 -16.75 -21.77
C ASN A 292 -11.78 -16.43 -20.94
N LYS A 293 -11.17 -15.26 -21.15
CA LYS A 293 -10.03 -14.78 -20.33
C LYS A 293 -10.44 -14.61 -18.87
N ASN A 294 -11.60 -14.03 -18.61
CA ASN A 294 -12.12 -13.85 -17.26
C ASN A 294 -12.38 -15.20 -16.58
N LEU A 295 -12.92 -16.18 -17.30
CA LEU A 295 -13.13 -17.52 -16.77
C LEU A 295 -11.81 -18.20 -16.40
N ASP A 296 -10.79 -18.09 -17.26
CA ASP A 296 -9.45 -18.62 -17.00
C ASP A 296 -8.80 -17.94 -15.77
N LEU A 297 -8.87 -16.60 -15.68
CA LEU A 297 -8.40 -15.87 -14.51
C LEU A 297 -9.10 -16.33 -13.22
N VAL A 298 -10.42 -16.53 -13.24
CA VAL A 298 -11.17 -17.05 -12.09
C VAL A 298 -10.66 -18.44 -11.69
N GLN A 299 -10.34 -19.30 -12.65
CA GLN A 299 -9.74 -20.61 -12.36
C GLN A 299 -8.35 -20.47 -11.74
N GLN A 300 -7.50 -19.59 -12.28
CA GLN A 300 -6.17 -19.31 -11.73
C GLN A 300 -6.24 -18.73 -10.32
N PHE A 301 -7.17 -17.83 -10.03
CA PHE A 301 -7.41 -17.30 -8.68
C PHE A 301 -7.80 -18.41 -7.69
N LYS A 302 -8.67 -19.34 -8.10
CA LYS A 302 -9.04 -20.49 -7.26
C LYS A 302 -7.84 -21.39 -6.99
N GLN A 303 -7.05 -21.71 -8.01
CA GLN A 303 -5.86 -22.55 -7.87
C GLN A 303 -4.82 -21.88 -6.94
N THR A 304 -4.55 -20.59 -7.17
CA THR A 304 -3.61 -19.82 -6.35
C THR A 304 -4.10 -19.72 -4.90
N GLY A 305 -5.40 -19.47 -4.69
CA GLY A 305 -6.01 -19.47 -3.36
C GLY A 305 -5.86 -20.82 -2.65
N ASN A 306 -6.05 -21.93 -3.36
CA ASN A 306 -5.82 -23.27 -2.81
C ASN A 306 -4.37 -23.48 -2.39
N VAL A 307 -3.40 -23.07 -3.22
CA VAL A 307 -1.97 -23.16 -2.89
C VAL A 307 -1.64 -22.33 -1.64
N ILE A 308 -2.14 -21.10 -1.55
CA ILE A 308 -1.96 -20.25 -0.36
C ILE A 308 -2.54 -20.91 0.89
N ASN A 309 -3.73 -21.51 0.78
CA ASN A 309 -4.36 -22.20 1.90
C ASN A 309 -3.53 -23.41 2.37
N VAL A 310 -2.96 -24.17 1.45
CA VAL A 310 -2.06 -25.29 1.77
C VAL A 310 -0.80 -24.78 2.48
N ILE A 311 -0.09 -23.81 1.90
CA ILE A 311 1.14 -23.23 2.50
C ILE A 311 0.85 -22.67 3.90
N ARG A 312 -0.31 -22.01 4.08
CA ARG A 312 -0.71 -21.50 5.38
C ARG A 312 -0.91 -22.63 6.39
N ALA A 313 -1.59 -23.70 5.96
CA ALA A 313 -1.90 -24.84 6.82
C ALA A 313 -0.67 -25.68 7.18
N THR A 314 0.23 -25.95 6.23
CA THR A 314 1.39 -26.82 6.43
C THR A 314 2.59 -26.06 6.98
N ASP A 315 2.99 -24.97 6.33
CA ASP A 315 4.32 -24.39 6.54
C ASP A 315 4.23 -23.23 7.53
N TYR A 316 3.31 -22.29 7.29
CA TYR A 316 3.18 -21.09 8.12
C TYR A 316 2.78 -21.43 9.55
N ASN A 317 1.74 -22.25 9.74
CA ASN A 317 1.27 -22.61 11.07
C ASN A 317 2.33 -23.38 11.86
N GLN A 318 3.14 -24.22 11.20
CA GLN A 318 4.22 -24.94 11.85
C GLN A 318 5.32 -23.98 12.32
N VAL A 319 5.81 -23.10 11.43
CA VAL A 319 6.84 -22.11 11.78
C VAL A 319 6.34 -21.15 12.86
N LYS A 320 5.07 -20.73 12.77
CA LYS A 320 4.43 -19.89 13.77
C LYS A 320 4.38 -20.56 15.14
N LYS A 321 4.00 -21.84 15.19
CA LYS A 321 3.99 -22.62 16.43
C LYS A 321 5.40 -22.72 17.03
N ASP A 322 6.42 -22.97 16.22
CA ASP A 322 7.81 -23.05 16.70
C ASP A 322 8.33 -21.70 17.20
N TYR A 323 7.95 -20.61 16.53
CA TYR A 323 8.23 -19.25 16.99
C TYR A 323 7.56 -18.97 18.35
N ASP A 324 6.26 -19.26 18.48
CA ASP A 324 5.51 -19.03 19.72
C ASP A 324 6.09 -19.85 20.88
N ASN A 325 6.51 -21.09 20.63
CA ASN A 325 7.21 -21.92 21.63
C ASN A 325 8.53 -21.29 22.09
N LYS A 326 9.32 -20.73 21.17
CA LYS A 326 10.59 -20.05 21.50
C LYS A 326 10.35 -18.77 22.31
N VAL A 327 9.37 -17.95 21.91
CA VAL A 327 8.97 -16.75 22.64
C VAL A 327 8.48 -17.11 24.03
N GLN A 328 7.64 -18.15 24.18
CA GLN A 328 7.17 -18.59 25.48
C GLN A 328 8.32 -19.10 26.37
N ARG A 329 9.27 -19.84 25.79
CA ARG A 329 10.45 -20.29 26.53
C ARG A 329 11.31 -19.10 26.97
N GLN A 330 11.53 -18.14 26.09
CA GLN A 330 12.27 -16.92 26.41
C GLN A 330 11.57 -16.15 27.54
N GLN A 331 10.25 -15.97 27.45
CA GLN A 331 9.49 -15.26 28.48
C GLN A 331 9.62 -15.94 29.84
N LYS A 332 9.48 -17.28 29.91
CA LYS A 332 9.68 -18.04 31.15
C LYS A 332 11.10 -17.89 31.72
N VAL A 333 12.10 -17.82 30.85
CA VAL A 333 13.50 -17.61 31.27
C VAL A 333 13.68 -16.19 31.80
N LEU A 334 13.12 -15.18 31.14
CA LEU A 334 13.15 -13.79 31.60
C LEU A 334 12.38 -13.59 32.91
N GLU A 335 11.27 -14.29 33.12
CA GLU A 335 10.52 -14.28 34.38
C GLU A 335 11.36 -14.76 35.57
N HIS A 336 12.40 -15.57 35.37
CA HIS A 336 13.29 -16.01 36.45
C HIS A 336 14.62 -15.26 36.49
N LEU A 337 15.03 -14.66 35.37
CA LEU A 337 16.29 -13.93 35.25
C LEU A 337 16.11 -12.41 35.36
N ASP A 338 14.90 -11.93 35.64
CA ASP A 338 14.68 -10.51 35.91
C ASP A 338 15.54 -10.09 37.11
N PRO A 339 16.38 -9.04 36.98
CA PRO A 339 17.27 -8.60 38.04
C PRO A 339 16.56 -8.30 39.37
N ARG A 340 15.30 -7.85 39.34
CA ARG A 340 14.50 -7.58 40.55
C ARG A 340 14.06 -8.86 41.24
N ILE A 341 13.75 -9.89 40.46
CA ILE A 341 13.39 -11.21 41.00
C ILE A 341 14.62 -11.85 41.66
N LEU A 342 15.78 -11.77 41.01
CA LEU A 342 17.04 -12.24 41.59
C LEU A 342 17.44 -11.44 42.84
N LEU A 343 17.29 -10.11 42.82
CA LEU A 343 17.56 -9.26 43.99
C LEU A 343 16.61 -9.57 45.15
N ARG A 344 15.32 -9.80 44.86
CA ARG A 344 14.34 -10.22 45.86
C ARG A 344 14.70 -11.58 46.46
N GLN A 345 15.05 -12.57 45.63
CA GLN A 345 15.49 -13.89 46.11
C GLN A 345 16.75 -13.79 46.97
N LEU A 346 17.71 -12.95 46.58
CA LEU A 346 18.92 -12.68 47.37
C LEU A 346 18.57 -12.07 48.73
N THR A 347 17.63 -11.11 48.74
CA THR A 347 17.15 -10.45 49.96
C THR A 347 16.43 -11.42 50.90
N ASP A 348 15.53 -12.24 50.37
CA ASP A 348 14.79 -13.24 51.13
C ASP A 348 15.73 -14.33 51.69
N SER A 349 16.73 -14.76 50.91
CA SER A 349 17.78 -15.66 51.37
C SER A 349 18.62 -15.05 52.49
N ALA A 350 19.02 -13.78 52.37
CA ALA A 350 19.80 -13.10 53.40
C ALA A 350 19.01 -13.00 54.72
N LYS A 351 17.72 -12.62 54.65
CA LYS A 351 16.84 -12.62 55.84
C LYS A 351 16.75 -13.99 56.50
N LYS A 352 16.60 -15.05 55.70
CA LYS A 352 16.55 -16.42 56.23
C LYS A 352 17.87 -16.83 56.92
N LEU A 353 19.02 -16.39 56.40
CA LEU A 353 20.31 -16.64 57.07
C LEU A 353 20.43 -15.86 58.39
N ASP A 354 19.88 -14.64 58.45
CA ASP A 354 19.83 -13.84 59.68
C ASP A 354 18.96 -14.53 60.74
N GLU A 355 17.73 -14.93 60.37
CA GLU A 355 16.82 -15.72 61.20
C GLU A 355 17.50 -17.00 61.72
N GLN A 356 18.18 -17.75 60.85
CA GLN A 356 18.93 -18.95 61.25
C GLN A 356 20.09 -18.66 62.22
N SER A 357 20.72 -17.49 62.12
CA SER A 357 21.77 -17.11 63.06
C SER A 357 21.23 -16.75 64.44
N GLU A 358 20.03 -16.15 64.50
CA GLU A 358 19.29 -15.91 65.73
C GLU A 358 18.82 -17.23 66.36
N ASP A 359 18.32 -18.18 65.56
CA ASP A 359 17.93 -19.53 66.06
C ASP A 359 19.12 -20.27 66.71
N ILE A 360 20.32 -20.17 66.11
CA ILE A 360 21.56 -20.76 66.65
C ILE A 360 21.95 -20.07 67.96
N LEU A 361 21.81 -18.75 68.03
CA LEU A 361 22.07 -17.98 69.23
C LEU A 361 21.12 -18.40 70.36
N GLU A 362 19.82 -18.50 70.08
CA GLU A 362 18.82 -18.93 71.05
C GLU A 362 19.08 -20.36 71.54
N GLN A 363 19.44 -21.29 70.65
CA GLN A 363 19.81 -22.65 71.04
C GLN A 363 21.05 -22.69 71.96
N PHE A 364 22.04 -21.83 71.71
CA PHE A 364 23.20 -21.70 72.59
C PHE A 364 22.85 -21.09 73.95
N GLU A 365 22.03 -20.04 74.00
CA GLU A 365 21.57 -19.43 75.27
C GLU A 365 20.77 -20.41 76.14
N ASN A 366 20.00 -21.29 75.50
CA ASN A 366 19.24 -22.35 76.16
C ASN A 366 20.11 -23.57 76.54
N GLY A 367 21.42 -23.53 76.29
CA GLY A 367 22.36 -24.61 76.61
C GLY A 367 22.22 -25.87 75.74
N GLN A 368 21.56 -25.75 74.57
CA GLN A 368 21.35 -26.86 73.63
C GLN A 368 22.55 -27.06 72.69
N LEU A 369 23.47 -26.09 72.65
CA LEU A 369 24.70 -26.10 71.85
C LEU A 369 25.93 -25.94 72.75
N GLU A 370 26.97 -26.73 72.50
CA GLU A 370 28.29 -26.53 73.09
C GLU A 370 29.00 -25.34 72.42
N ILE A 371 29.94 -24.71 73.15
CA ILE A 371 30.61 -23.48 72.72
C ILE A 371 31.32 -23.68 71.36
N GLU A 372 32.03 -24.78 71.20
CA GLU A 372 32.76 -25.09 69.96
C GLU A 372 31.80 -25.24 68.77
N GLN A 373 30.64 -25.89 68.97
CA GLN A 373 29.62 -26.09 67.93
C GLN A 373 28.90 -24.79 67.58
N TYR A 374 28.62 -23.95 68.58
CA TYR A 374 28.03 -22.64 68.40
C TYR A 374 28.94 -21.74 67.56
N VAL A 375 30.23 -21.64 67.91
CA VAL A 375 31.18 -20.78 67.20
C VAL A 375 31.32 -21.21 65.74
N GLU A 376 31.42 -22.51 65.48
CA GLU A 376 31.53 -23.05 64.13
C GLU A 376 30.28 -22.74 63.28
N GLN A 377 29.08 -23.03 63.80
CA GLN A 377 27.84 -22.85 63.05
C GLN A 377 27.46 -21.37 62.88
N TYR A 378 27.61 -20.56 63.94
CA TYR A 378 27.27 -19.15 63.92
C TYR A 378 28.16 -18.36 62.95
N LEU A 379 29.49 -18.55 63.00
CA LEU A 379 30.41 -17.88 62.08
C LEU A 379 30.16 -18.31 60.63
N ALA A 380 29.88 -19.59 60.38
CA ALA A 380 29.58 -20.08 59.05
C ALA A 380 28.32 -19.44 58.46
N ILE A 381 27.24 -19.29 59.24
CA ILE A 381 26.00 -18.64 58.78
C ILE A 381 26.19 -17.13 58.64
N ARG A 382 26.81 -16.46 59.63
CA ARG A 382 27.06 -15.01 59.55
C ARG A 382 27.97 -14.62 58.39
N HIS A 383 28.98 -15.43 58.08
CA HIS A 383 29.81 -15.22 56.90
C HIS A 383 28.99 -15.27 55.60
N LYS A 384 28.08 -16.25 55.46
CA LYS A 384 27.17 -16.35 54.30
C LYS A 384 26.21 -15.15 54.23
N TYR A 385 25.63 -14.75 55.35
CA TYR A 385 24.77 -13.58 55.45
C TYR A 385 25.48 -12.31 54.96
N HIS A 386 26.65 -12.00 55.53
CA HIS A 386 27.40 -10.80 55.14
C HIS A 386 27.86 -10.84 53.68
N THR A 387 28.19 -12.02 53.16
CA THR A 387 28.50 -12.19 51.74
C THR A 387 27.29 -11.82 50.86
N GLN A 388 26.10 -12.32 51.20
CA GLN A 388 24.86 -12.00 50.46
C GLN A 388 24.45 -10.54 50.62
N GLU A 389 24.64 -9.96 51.81
CA GLU A 389 24.35 -8.55 52.09
C GLU A 389 25.26 -7.61 51.30
N TYR A 390 26.55 -7.92 51.23
CA TYR A 390 27.51 -7.20 50.40
C TYR A 390 27.15 -7.28 48.92
N MET A 391 26.79 -8.47 48.43
CA MET A 391 26.32 -8.65 47.05
C MET A 391 25.04 -7.85 46.79
N ARG A 392 24.08 -7.81 47.73
CA ARG A 392 22.85 -7.01 47.59
C ARG A 392 23.19 -5.53 47.48
N ALA A 393 23.99 -5.00 48.41
CA ALA A 393 24.35 -3.60 48.47
C ALA A 393 25.13 -3.10 47.23
N ASP A 394 25.92 -3.97 46.59
CA ASP A 394 26.62 -3.65 45.33
C ASP A 394 25.69 -3.71 44.10
N ILE A 395 24.72 -4.63 44.07
CA ILE A 395 23.85 -4.87 42.91
C ILE A 395 22.63 -3.93 42.88
N GLU A 396 22.03 -3.63 44.04
CA GLU A 396 20.85 -2.78 44.19
C GLU A 396 20.96 -1.40 43.49
N PRO A 397 22.05 -0.62 43.66
CA PRO A 397 22.19 0.66 42.96
C PRO A 397 22.35 0.49 41.44
N LYS A 398 22.95 -0.62 40.97
CA LYS A 398 23.16 -0.88 39.54
C LYS A 398 21.83 -1.13 38.80
N ILE A 399 20.88 -1.81 39.46
CA ILE A 399 19.54 -2.06 38.92
C ILE A 399 18.69 -0.76 38.89
N ALA A 400 18.91 0.16 39.82
CA ALA A 400 18.19 1.43 39.89
C ALA A 400 18.58 2.40 38.76
N ILE A 401 19.84 2.37 38.30
CA ILE A 401 20.37 3.27 37.26
C ILE A 401 19.89 2.89 35.86
N ASP A 402 19.77 1.59 35.54
CA ASP A 402 19.37 1.10 34.20
C ASP A 402 17.92 1.46 33.78
N ASN A 403 17.16 2.14 34.64
CA ASN A 403 15.78 2.57 34.37
C ASN A 403 15.59 4.11 34.38
N SER A 404 16.67 4.89 34.50
CA SER A 404 16.67 6.36 34.35
C SER A 404 17.29 6.76 33.02
#